data_AF-A0A850P291-F1
#
_entry.id   AF-A0A850P291-F1
#
_cell.length_a   1.000
_cell.length_b   1.000
_cell.length_c   1.000
_cell.angle_alpha   90.00
_cell.angle_beta   90.00
_cell.angle_gamma   90.00
#
_symmetry.space_group_name_H-M   'P 1'
#
loop_
_entity.id
_entity.type
_entity.pdbx_description
1 polymer ?
#
loop_
_entity_poly.entity_id
_entity_poly.type
_entity_poly.pdbx_seq_one_letter_code
_entity_poly.pdbx_strand_id
1 'polypeptide(L)' 'MNMELKIRNVLDEKPVKLTVEVPASVFRDLEVYAQAVARANSEDGPVDPAKLIVPMITRFMTSDRGFAKIRRRKTS' A
#
# COMPACT_ATOMS: atom_id res chain seq x y z
N MET A 1 26.94 27.95 -14.61
CA MET A 1 25.52 27.54 -14.52
C MET A 1 25.39 26.69 -13.27
N ASN A 2 24.79 27.23 -12.21
CA ASN A 2 24.63 26.52 -10.94
C ASN A 2 23.34 25.70 -11.01
N MET A 3 23.46 24.38 -10.95
CA MET A 3 22.33 23.47 -10.96
C MET A 3 22.02 23.05 -9.52
N GLU A 4 21.26 23.88 -8.80
CA GLU A 4 20.72 23.51 -7.49
C GLU A 4 19.51 22.59 -7.69
N LEU A 5 19.64 21.34 -7.24
CA LEU A 5 18.52 20.41 -7.18
C LEU A 5 17.53 20.87 -6.11
N LYS A 6 16.27 21.07 -6.52
CA LYS A 6 15.17 21.56 -5.66
C LYS A 6 14.68 20.55 -4.62
N ILE A 7 15.20 19.32 -4.62
CA ILE A 7 14.82 18.29 -3.65
C ILE A 7 15.69 18.46 -2.41
N ARG A 8 15.29 19.38 -1.54
CA ARG A 8 16.00 19.68 -0.28
C ARG A 8 15.77 18.62 0.81
N ASN A 9 14.77 17.76 0.65
CA ASN A 9 14.44 16.73 1.63
C ASN A 9 13.85 15.52 0.90
N VAL A 10 14.67 14.51 0.63
CA VAL A 10 14.15 13.17 0.39
C VAL A 10 13.67 12.71 1.75
N LEU A 11 12.35 12.62 1.95
CA LEU A 11 11.78 12.06 3.17
C LEU A 11 12.40 10.67 3.36
N ASP A 12 13.23 10.51 4.39
CA ASP A 12 13.76 9.22 4.83
C ASP A 12 12.62 8.46 5.52
N GLU A 13 11.63 8.04 4.73
CA GLU A 13 10.57 7.15 5.19
C GLU A 13 11.17 5.77 5.39
N LYS A 14 11.69 5.53 6.59
CA LYS A 14 12.23 4.22 6.96
C LYS A 14 11.10 3.19 6.92
N PRO A 15 11.20 2.13 6.09
CA PRO A 15 10.16 1.12 6.02
C PRO A 15 10.05 0.41 7.37
N VAL A 16 8.82 0.27 7.87
CA VAL A 16 8.54 -0.48 9.10
C VAL A 16 8.11 -1.90 8.70
N LYS A 17 8.82 -2.91 9.21
CA LYS A 17 8.43 -4.31 9.03
C LYS A 17 7.34 -4.67 10.03
N LEU A 18 6.21 -5.16 9.53
CA LEU A 18 5.10 -5.65 10.33
C LEU A 18 4.94 -7.16 10.08
N THR A 19 4.79 -7.93 11.17
CA THR A 19 4.35 -9.33 11.10
C THR A 19 2.86 -9.37 11.44
N VAL A 20 2.06 -10.00 10.58
CA VAL A 20 0.59 -10.09 10.75
C VAL A 20 0.18 -11.54 10.71
N GLU A 21 -0.56 -11.97 11.72
CA GLU A 21 -1.24 -13.27 11.72
C GLU A 21 -2.64 -13.09 11.15
N VAL A 22 -3.03 -13.97 10.22
CA VAL A 22 -4.35 -13.97 9.61
C VAL A 22 -4.95 -15.38 9.65
N PRO A 23 -6.28 -15.50 9.76
CA PRO A 23 -6.94 -16.80 9.57
C PRO A 23 -6.57 -17.42 8.22
N ALA A 24 -6.42 -18.75 8.18
CA ALA A 24 -6.06 -19.46 6.95
C ALA A 24 -7.06 -19.24 5.81
N SER A 25 -8.34 -19.01 6.12
CA SER A 25 -9.36 -18.66 5.11
C SER A 25 -9.04 -17.34 4.42
N VAL A 26 -8.62 -16.32 5.18
CA VAL A 26 -8.26 -15.01 4.63
C VAL A 26 -7.05 -15.11 3.73
N PHE A 27 -6.05 -15.92 4.09
CA PHE A 27 -4.88 -16.14 3.23
C PHE A 27 -5.28 -16.80 1.89
N ARG A 28 -6.16 -17.82 1.92
CA ARG A 28 -6.66 -18.46 0.70
C ARG A 28 -7.43 -17.47 -0.19
N ASP A 29 -8.27 -16.63 0.40
CA ASP A 29 -8.99 -15.60 -0.36
C ASP A 29 -8.03 -14.59 -0.99
N LEU A 30 -6.95 -14.25 -0.29
CA LEU A 30 -5.90 -13.35 -0.80
C LEU A 30 -5.14 -13.98 -1.97
N GLU A 31 -4.88 -15.29 -1.94
CA GLU A 31 -4.30 -16.02 -3.07
C GLU A 31 -5.20 -15.99 -4.31
N VAL A 32 -6.50 -16.23 -4.14
CA VAL A 32 -7.48 -16.13 -5.23
C VAL A 32 -7.54 -14.72 -5.79
N TYR A 33 -7.54 -13.71 -4.91
CA TYR A 33 -7.56 -12.31 -5.32
C TYR A 33 -6.27 -11.93 -6.09
N ALA A 34 -5.10 -12.41 -5.66
CA ALA A 34 -3.83 -12.21 -6.36
C ALA A 34 -3.86 -12.76 -7.79
N GLN A 35 -4.44 -13.96 -7.97
CA GLN A 35 -4.62 -14.55 -9.30
C GLN A 35 -5.56 -13.73 -10.18
N ALA A 36 -6.66 -13.21 -9.62
CA ALA A 36 -7.57 -12.34 -10.35
C ALA A 36 -6.90 -11.04 -10.81
N VAL A 37 -6.10 -10.42 -9.93
CA VAL A 37 -5.33 -9.21 -10.24
C VAL A 37 -4.29 -9.47 -11.33
N ALA A 38 -3.55 -10.57 -11.26
CA ALA A 38 -2.56 -10.94 -12.27
C ALA A 38 -3.20 -11.12 -13.67
N ARG A 39 -4.36 -11.80 -13.73
CA ARG A 39 -5.11 -11.97 -14.98
C ARG A 39 -5.59 -10.64 -15.57
N ALA A 40 -5.96 -9.69 -14.72
CA ALA A 40 -6.47 -8.38 -15.13
C ALA A 40 -5.36 -7.43 -15.64
N ASN A 41 -4.11 -7.62 -15.19
CA ASN A 41 -2.97 -6.76 -15.54
C ASN A 41 -1.96 -7.58 -16.34
N SER A 42 -2.32 -7.97 -17.56
CA SER A 42 -1.68 -9.00 -18.41
C SER A 42 -0.16 -8.89 -18.68
N GLU A 43 0.52 -7.91 -18.11
CA GLU A 43 1.98 -7.72 -18.16
C GLU A 43 2.71 -8.19 -16.88
N ASP A 44 2.00 -8.37 -15.78
CA ASP A 44 2.60 -8.80 -14.52
C ASP A 44 2.38 -10.30 -14.30
N GLY A 45 3.48 -11.01 -14.08
CA GLY A 45 3.46 -12.43 -13.70
C GLY A 45 2.71 -12.67 -12.38
N PRO A 46 2.89 -13.85 -11.75
CA PRO A 46 2.21 -14.18 -10.50
C PRO A 46 2.38 -13.08 -9.45
N VAL A 47 1.26 -12.58 -8.91
CA VAL A 47 1.27 -11.58 -7.84
C VAL A 47 1.41 -12.30 -6.50
N ASP A 48 2.41 -11.89 -5.72
CA ASP A 48 2.55 -12.33 -4.32
C ASP A 48 1.37 -11.77 -3.49
N PRO A 49 0.56 -12.63 -2.84
CA PRO A 49 -0.55 -12.21 -1.98
C PRO A 49 -0.14 -11.14 -0.96
N ALA A 50 1.05 -11.25 -0.36
CA ALA A 50 1.53 -10.32 0.65
C ALA A 50 1.75 -8.90 0.08
N LYS A 51 2.10 -8.78 -1.20
CA LYS A 51 2.28 -7.48 -1.86
C LYS A 51 0.96 -6.73 -2.06
N LEU A 52 -0.19 -7.39 -1.92
CA LEU A 52 -1.51 -6.75 -2.00
C LEU A 52 -1.90 -6.05 -0.70
N ILE A 53 -1.32 -6.46 0.43
CA ILE A 53 -1.69 -5.94 1.77
C ILE A 53 -1.48 -4.43 1.84
N VAL A 54 -0.30 -3.95 1.44
CA VAL A 54 0.04 -2.52 1.49
C VAL A 54 -0.89 -1.67 0.62
N PRO A 55 -1.07 -1.93 -0.70
CA PRO A 55 -1.98 -1.13 -1.52
C PRO A 55 -3.45 -1.23 -1.08
N MET A 56 -3.89 -2.39 -0.54
CA MET A 56 -5.24 -2.52 0.01
C MET A 56 -5.45 -1.64 1.24
N ILE A 57 -4.51 -1.63 2.20
CA ILE A 57 -4.57 -0.77 3.39
C ILE A 57 -4.49 0.70 2.99
N THR A 58 -3.60 1.06 2.07
CA THR A 58 -3.49 2.43 1.55
C THR A 58 -4.79 2.90 0.92
N ARG A 59 -5.42 2.06 0.08
CA ARG A 59 -6.70 2.36 -0.56
C ARG A 59 -7.81 2.50 0.48
N PHE A 60 -7.86 1.60 1.47
CA PHE A 60 -8.81 1.66 2.57
C PHE A 60 -8.70 2.99 3.32
N MET A 61 -7.50 3.33 3.84
CA MET A 61 -7.26 4.60 4.56
C MET A 61 -7.55 5.84 3.72
N THR A 62 -7.28 5.78 2.42
CA THR A 62 -7.54 6.90 1.51
C THR A 62 -9.04 7.11 1.27
N SER A 63 -9.80 6.01 1.19
CA SER A 63 -11.24 6.04 0.95
C SER A 63 -12.07 6.32 2.21
N ASP A 64 -11.50 6.11 3.40
CA ASP A 64 -12.18 6.36 4.68
C ASP A 64 -12.30 7.87 4.95
N ARG A 65 -13.50 8.41 4.69
CA ARG A 65 -13.84 9.82 4.91
C ARG A 65 -13.76 10.24 6.38
N GLY A 66 -14.04 9.33 7.32
CA GLY A 66 -13.93 9.60 8.75
C GLY A 66 -12.47 9.79 9.14
N PHE A 67 -11.62 8.87 8.70
CA PHE A 67 -10.17 8.96 8.88
C PHE A 67 -9.59 10.21 8.21
N ALA A 68 -10.00 10.53 6.98
CA ALA A 68 -9.51 11.70 6.25
C ALA A 68 -9.75 13.02 7.01
N LYS A 69 -10.90 13.18 7.68
CA LYS A 69 -11.20 14.35 8.52
C LYS A 69 -10.28 14.45 9.73
N ILE A 70 -9.98 13.33 10.40
CA ILE A 70 -9.10 13.28 11.56
C ILE A 70 -7.66 13.58 11.15
N ARG A 71 -7.18 12.98 10.05
CA ARG A 71 -5.82 13.19 9.54
C ARG A 71 -5.56 14.66 9.20
N ARG A 72 -6.51 15.34 8.55
CA ARG A 72 -6.41 16.77 8.21
C ARG A 72 -6.28 17.67 9.45
N ARG A 73 -6.98 17.34 10.55
CA ARG A 73 -6.90 18.07 11.82
C ARG A 73 -5.56 17.90 12.55
N LYS A 74 -4.84 16.80 12.31
CA LYS A 74 -3.50 16.53 12.90
C LYS A 74 -2.34 17.15 12.11
N THR A 75 -2.58 17.55 10.87
CA THR A 75 -1.57 18.13 9.96
C THR A 75 -1.70 19.63 9.80
N SER A 76 -2.70 20.25 10.46
CA SER A 76 -2.89 21.70 10.59
C SER A 76 -2.44 22.13 11.98
#